data_AF-A0A962UMJ8-F1
#
_entry.id   AF-A0A962UMJ8-F1
#
_cell.length_a   1.000
_cell.length_b   1.000
_cell.length_c   1.000
_cell.angle_alpha   90.00
_cell.angle_beta   90.00
_cell.angle_gamma   90.00
#
_symmetry.space_group_name_H-M   'P 1'
#
loop_
_entity.id
_entity.type
_entity.pdbx_description
1 polymer ?
#
loop_
_entity_poly.entity_id
_entity_poly.type
_entity_poly.pdbx_seq_one_letter_code
_entity_poly.pdbx_strand_id
1 'polypeptide(L)'
;MDAGLAPAQTSGICECDLRAQNRAFCGTGGVSRNNRAAGFVPAYFNHETGESVISVYADGRIARVHVLDGLPESWISARDAEGTVIRTRDTIEAGFLRDGRFYSREAAAQAIADES
;
A
#
# COMPACT_ATOMS: atom_id res chain seq x y z
N MET A 1 1.10 -31.40 10.87
CA MET A 1 -0.03 -30.66 10.31
C MET A 1 0.56 -29.41 9.72
N ASP A 2 0.86 -29.49 8.42
CA ASP A 2 1.54 -28.46 7.65
C ASP A 2 0.49 -27.40 7.30
N ALA A 3 0.51 -26.27 8.00
CA ALA A 3 -0.26 -25.09 7.64
C ALA A 3 0.54 -24.33 6.59
N GLY A 4 0.47 -24.83 5.35
CA GLY A 4 0.96 -24.13 4.17
C GLY A 4 0.26 -22.78 4.08
N LEU A 5 0.98 -21.73 4.47
CA LEU A 5 0.61 -20.34 4.22
C LEU A 5 0.59 -20.15 2.70
N ALA A 6 -0.60 -20.20 2.10
CA ALA A 6 -0.77 -19.93 0.68
C ALA A 6 -0.24 -18.51 0.39
N PRO A 7 0.62 -18.31 -0.63
CA PRO A 7 1.01 -16.98 -1.03
C PRO A 7 -0.25 -16.24 -1.48
N ALA A 8 -0.46 -15.05 -0.91
CA ALA A 8 -1.57 -14.18 -1.26
C ALA A 8 -1.57 -13.93 -2.77
N GLN A 9 -2.65 -14.35 -3.41
CA GLN A 9 -2.92 -14.31 -4.84
C GLN A 9 -2.43 -12.99 -5.46
N THR A 10 -1.27 -13.05 -6.12
CA THR A 10 -0.57 -11.89 -6.68
C THR A 10 -1.13 -11.58 -8.07
N SER A 11 -2.27 -10.89 -8.11
CA SER A 11 -2.74 -10.17 -9.29
C SER A 11 -2.71 -8.70 -8.91
N GLY A 12 -1.86 -7.89 -9.54
CA GLY A 12 -1.49 -6.55 -9.07
C GLY A 12 -2.66 -5.66 -8.61
N ILE A 13 -2.36 -4.72 -7.72
CA ILE A 13 -3.35 -3.98 -6.91
C ILE A 13 -4.27 -3.11 -7.79
N CYS A 14 -5.58 -3.26 -7.64
CA CYS A 14 -6.60 -2.32 -8.16
C CYS A 14 -7.21 -1.43 -7.07
N GLU A 15 -7.97 -0.41 -7.47
CA GLU A 15 -8.74 0.42 -6.52
C GLU A 15 -9.71 -0.42 -5.68
N CYS A 16 -10.28 -1.48 -6.27
CA CYS A 16 -11.10 -2.47 -5.56
C CYS A 16 -10.35 -3.13 -4.40
N ASP A 17 -9.11 -3.53 -4.62
CA ASP A 17 -8.25 -4.16 -3.61
C ASP A 17 -7.90 -3.17 -2.50
N LEU A 18 -7.60 -1.91 -2.85
CA LEU A 18 -7.35 -0.85 -1.87
C LEU A 18 -8.57 -0.58 -0.98
N ARG A 19 -9.79 -0.58 -1.57
CA ARG A 19 -11.04 -0.45 -0.82
C ARG A 19 -11.29 -1.65 0.09
N ALA A 20 -11.05 -2.87 -0.40
CA ALA A 20 -11.18 -4.10 0.40
C ALA A 20 -10.20 -4.12 1.57
N GLN A 21 -8.93 -3.76 1.33
CA GLN A 21 -7.91 -3.67 2.37
C GLN A 21 -8.25 -2.58 3.39
N ASN A 22 -8.67 -1.39 2.98
CA ASN A 22 -9.11 -0.35 3.93
C ASN A 22 -10.29 -0.80 4.79
N ARG A 23 -11.20 -1.62 4.24
CA ARG A 23 -12.31 -2.20 5.00
C ARG A 23 -11.83 -3.28 5.97
N ALA A 24 -10.90 -4.13 5.55
CA ALA A 24 -10.35 -5.22 6.36
C ALA A 24 -9.52 -4.71 7.56
N PHE A 25 -8.77 -3.63 7.38
CA PHE A 25 -7.95 -3.02 8.43
C PHE A 25 -8.67 -1.88 9.18
N CYS A 26 -9.96 -1.62 8.87
CA CYS A 26 -10.78 -0.58 9.48
C CYS A 26 -10.77 -0.70 11.02
N GLY A 27 -10.31 0.35 11.71
CA GLY A 27 -10.19 0.36 13.19
C GLY A 27 -8.83 -0.05 13.74
N THR A 28 -7.87 -0.44 12.89
CA THR A 28 -6.50 -0.81 13.28
C THR A 28 -5.47 0.27 12.87
N GLY A 29 -4.22 0.09 13.29
CA GLY A 29 -3.08 0.89 12.81
C GLY A 29 -2.81 0.84 11.31
N GLY A 30 -3.41 -0.12 10.60
CA GLY A 30 -3.38 -0.24 9.14
C GLY A 30 -4.29 0.77 8.41
N VAL A 31 -4.90 1.74 9.12
CA VAL A 31 -5.72 2.82 8.54
C VAL A 31 -5.09 4.16 8.81
N SER A 32 -4.84 4.92 7.74
CA SER A 32 -4.15 6.22 7.76
C SER A 32 -4.71 7.25 8.74
N ARG A 33 -6.00 7.15 9.12
CA ARG A 33 -6.65 8.04 10.09
C ARG A 33 -6.24 7.76 11.54
N ASN A 34 -5.96 6.49 11.90
CA ASN A 34 -5.53 6.11 13.24
C ASN A 34 -4.00 6.16 13.41
N ASN A 35 -3.25 6.17 12.31
CA ASN A 35 -1.79 6.08 12.31
C ASN A 35 -1.07 7.44 12.08
N ARG A 36 -1.86 8.52 11.95
CA ARG A 36 -1.38 9.86 11.58
C ARG A 36 -0.48 10.51 12.63
N ALA A 37 -0.65 10.15 13.91
CA ALA A 37 0.17 10.67 15.01
C ALA A 37 1.51 9.91 15.18
N ALA A 38 1.66 8.72 14.56
CA ALA A 38 2.82 7.85 14.72
C ALA A 38 3.79 7.88 13.51
N GLY A 39 3.60 8.81 12.56
CA GLY A 39 4.57 9.08 11.49
C GLY A 39 4.48 8.18 10.25
N PHE A 40 3.46 7.32 10.14
CA PHE A 40 3.31 6.46 8.97
C PHE A 40 2.68 7.19 7.78
N VAL A 41 3.31 7.03 6.62
CA VAL A 41 2.88 7.61 5.34
C VAL A 41 2.49 6.47 4.39
N PRO A 42 1.32 6.52 3.73
CA PRO A 42 0.94 5.51 2.74
C PRO A 42 2.02 5.37 1.65
N ALA A 43 2.42 4.15 1.37
CA ALA A 43 3.52 3.86 0.45
C ALA A 43 3.30 2.53 -0.29
N TYR A 44 4.11 2.32 -1.31
CA TYR A 44 4.19 1.10 -2.09
C TYR A 44 5.61 0.58 -2.12
N PHE A 45 5.76 -0.74 -2.16
CA PHE A 45 7.05 -1.42 -2.29
C PHE A 45 7.04 -2.30 -3.53
N ASN A 46 8.10 -2.26 -4.31
CA ASN A 46 8.29 -3.14 -5.45
C ASN A 46 9.24 -4.28 -5.08
N HIS A 47 8.72 -5.51 -5.02
CA HIS A 47 9.49 -6.71 -4.69
C HIS A 47 10.55 -7.07 -5.73
N GLU A 48 10.41 -6.59 -6.98
CA GLU A 48 11.38 -6.85 -8.04
C GLU A 48 12.64 -5.98 -7.88
N THR A 49 12.46 -4.70 -7.56
CA THR A 49 13.56 -3.71 -7.49
C THR A 49 14.02 -3.43 -6.07
N GLY A 50 13.22 -3.77 -5.05
CA GLY A 50 13.45 -3.41 -3.66
C GLY A 50 13.19 -1.94 -3.35
N GLU A 51 12.61 -1.20 -4.29
CA GLU A 51 12.33 0.22 -4.14
C GLU A 51 11.01 0.46 -3.41
N SER A 52 10.93 1.58 -2.69
CA SER A 52 9.68 2.05 -2.08
C SER A 52 9.37 3.47 -2.51
N VAL A 53 8.09 3.76 -2.75
CA VAL A 53 7.61 5.09 -3.12
C VAL A 53 6.44 5.48 -2.25
N ILE A 54 6.39 6.76 -1.88
CA ILE A 54 5.25 7.32 -1.16
C ILE A 54 4.06 7.40 -2.11
N SER A 55 2.87 7.09 -1.60
CA SER A 55 1.63 7.34 -2.33
C SER A 55 1.41 8.85 -2.44
N VAL A 56 1.38 9.35 -3.66
CA VAL A 56 1.11 10.76 -3.97
C VAL A 56 -0.04 10.86 -4.97
N TYR A 57 -0.80 11.96 -4.90
CA TYR A 57 -1.80 12.27 -5.92
C TYR A 57 -1.11 12.63 -7.25
N ALA A 58 -1.88 12.69 -8.34
CA ALA A 58 -1.37 13.08 -9.67
C ALA A 58 -0.63 14.43 -9.68
N ASP A 59 -0.93 15.32 -8.73
CA ASP A 59 -0.27 16.62 -8.56
C ASP A 59 1.01 16.58 -7.70
N GLY A 60 1.44 15.39 -7.28
CA GLY A 60 2.64 15.17 -6.47
C GLY A 60 2.47 15.41 -4.97
N ARG A 61 1.29 15.82 -4.48
CA ARG A 61 1.04 15.95 -3.04
C ARG A 61 0.93 14.58 -2.38
N ILE A 62 1.54 14.44 -1.20
CA ILE A 62 1.46 13.20 -0.40
C ILE A 62 -0.01 12.86 -0.11
N ALA A 63 -0.39 11.64 -0.48
CA ALA A 63 -1.74 11.16 -0.31
C ALA A 63 -1.98 10.73 1.14
N ARG A 64 -3.17 11.04 1.64
CA ARG A 64 -3.60 10.62 3.00
C ARG A 64 -4.15 9.20 3.01
N VAL A 65 -4.36 8.62 1.85
CA VAL A 65 -4.82 7.25 1.59
C VAL A 65 -4.01 6.70 0.43
N HIS A 66 -3.95 5.39 0.30
CA HIS A 66 -3.38 4.75 -0.88
C HIS A 66 -4.13 5.20 -2.14
N VAL A 67 -3.39 5.82 -3.06
CA VAL A 67 -3.81 6.17 -4.43
C VAL A 67 -2.73 5.70 -5.40
N LEU A 68 -3.17 5.32 -6.60
CA LEU A 68 -2.30 4.80 -7.66
C LEU A 68 -1.76 5.89 -8.59
N ASP A 69 -2.36 7.09 -8.56
CA ASP A 69 -2.15 8.16 -9.55
C ASP A 69 -0.70 8.63 -9.66
N GLY A 70 0.03 8.64 -8.55
CA GLY A 70 1.41 9.11 -8.47
C GLY A 70 2.48 8.03 -8.58
N LEU A 71 2.11 6.80 -8.95
CA LEU A 71 3.07 5.73 -9.10
C LEU A 71 3.93 5.91 -10.37
N PRO A 72 5.19 5.43 -10.35
CA PRO A 72 6.02 5.40 -11.56
C PRO A 72 5.34 4.61 -12.69
N GLU A 73 5.46 5.08 -13.94
CA GLU A 73 4.93 4.38 -15.13
C GLU A 73 5.43 2.93 -15.22
N SER A 74 6.68 2.69 -14.82
CA SER A 74 7.27 1.35 -14.81
C SER A 74 6.58 0.40 -13.83
N TRP A 75 5.77 0.87 -12.87
CA TRP A 75 5.08 0.03 -11.89
C TRP A 75 3.61 -0.21 -12.27
N ILE A 76 3.14 0.43 -13.34
CA ILE A 76 1.76 0.38 -13.79
C ILE A 76 1.60 -0.73 -14.81
N SER A 77 0.54 -1.54 -14.67
CA SER A 77 0.22 -2.62 -15.61
C SER A 77 -0.96 -2.28 -16.51
N ALA A 78 -1.90 -1.46 -16.04
CA ALA A 78 -3.06 -1.04 -16.83
C ALA A 78 -3.58 0.34 -16.44
N ARG A 79 -4.10 1.04 -17.46
CA ARG A 79 -4.85 2.30 -17.36
C ARG A 79 -6.21 2.15 -18.03
N ASP A 80 -7.19 2.95 -17.61
CA ASP A 80 -8.47 3.05 -18.31
C ASP A 80 -8.38 3.93 -19.58
N ALA A 81 -9.52 4.12 -20.26
CA ALA A 81 -9.61 4.93 -21.47
C ALA A 81 -9.35 6.43 -21.25
N GLU A 82 -9.47 6.92 -20.00
CA GLU A 82 -9.19 8.31 -19.62
C GLU A 82 -7.74 8.49 -19.15
N GLY A 83 -6.96 7.39 -19.10
CA GLY A 83 -5.56 7.39 -18.67
C GLY A 83 -5.39 7.21 -17.17
N THR A 84 -6.45 6.96 -16.41
CA THR A 84 -6.39 6.72 -14.96
C THR A 84 -5.74 5.37 -14.67
N VAL A 85 -4.88 5.33 -13.65
CA VAL A 85 -4.23 4.07 -13.23
C VAL A 85 -5.26 3.16 -12.57
N ILE A 86 -5.54 2.03 -13.19
CA ILE A 86 -6.50 1.05 -12.65
C ILE A 86 -5.82 -0.19 -12.06
N ARG A 87 -4.55 -0.44 -12.41
CA ARG A 87 -3.83 -1.61 -11.91
C ARG A 87 -2.31 -1.42 -11.90
N THR A 88 -1.65 -1.87 -10.84
CA THR A 88 -0.18 -1.98 -10.75
C THR A 88 0.33 -3.32 -11.25
N ARG A 89 1.65 -3.48 -11.36
CA ARG A 89 2.28 -4.79 -11.48
C ARG A 89 1.98 -5.65 -10.23
N ASP A 90 2.07 -6.95 -10.41
CA ASP A 90 1.93 -7.97 -9.37
C ASP A 90 3.04 -7.89 -8.32
N THR A 91 4.23 -7.43 -8.69
CA THR A 91 5.35 -7.22 -7.76
C THR A 91 5.15 -6.07 -6.77
N ILE A 92 4.06 -5.30 -6.89
CA ILE A 92 3.82 -4.11 -6.06
C ILE A 92 2.94 -4.43 -4.86
N GLU A 93 3.44 -4.13 -3.67
CA GLU A 93 2.73 -4.26 -2.39
C GLU A 93 2.34 -2.89 -1.83
N ALA A 94 1.15 -2.79 -1.25
CA ALA A 94 0.69 -1.60 -0.54
C ALA A 94 1.01 -1.68 0.96
N GLY A 95 1.65 -0.65 1.50
CA GLY A 95 2.01 -0.57 2.91
C GLY A 95 2.23 0.87 3.35
N PHE A 96 3.16 1.08 4.27
CA PHE A 96 3.46 2.39 4.85
C PHE A 96 4.97 2.59 4.99
N LEU A 97 5.43 3.82 4.81
CA LEU A 97 6.77 4.23 5.19
C LEU A 97 6.73 4.91 6.55
N ARG A 98 7.65 4.53 7.44
CA ARG A 98 7.94 5.23 8.69
C ARG A 98 9.45 5.23 8.90
N ASP A 99 10.02 6.40 9.16
CA ASP A 99 11.45 6.59 9.41
C ASP A 99 12.37 5.95 8.33
N GLY A 100 11.95 6.01 7.06
CA GLY A 100 12.68 5.45 5.92
C GLY A 100 12.58 3.93 5.75
N ARG A 101 11.77 3.25 6.58
CA ARG A 101 11.53 1.81 6.50
C ARG A 101 10.11 1.52 6.03
N PHE A 102 9.98 0.56 5.11
CA PHE A 102 8.69 0.06 4.65
C PHE A 102 8.10 -0.94 5.65
N TYR A 103 6.81 -0.80 5.89
CA TYR A 103 5.99 -1.67 6.72
C TYR A 103 4.81 -2.13 5.87
N SER A 104 4.60 -3.44 5.77
CA SER A 104 3.33 -3.96 5.27
C SER A 104 2.18 -3.51 6.16
N ARG A 105 0.93 -3.61 5.69
CA ARG A 105 -0.24 -3.23 6.50
C ARG A 105 -0.30 -3.99 7.83
N GLU A 106 0.07 -5.27 7.83
CA GLU A 106 0.16 -6.11 9.02
C GLU A 106 1.28 -5.65 9.95
N ALA A 107 2.48 -5.39 9.42
CA ALA A 107 3.60 -4.90 10.21
C ALA A 107 3.32 -3.53 10.84
N ALA A 108 2.61 -2.65 10.12
CA ALA A 108 2.18 -1.36 10.65
C ALA A 108 1.14 -1.52 11.78
N ALA A 109 0.21 -2.48 11.66
CA ALA A 109 -0.75 -2.77 12.72
C ALA A 109 -0.07 -3.33 13.98
N GLN A 110 0.86 -4.27 13.82
CA GLN A 110 1.64 -4.83 14.93
C GLN A 110 2.51 -3.76 15.62
N ALA A 111 3.19 -2.91 14.85
CA ALA A 111 4.02 -1.85 15.39
C ALA A 111 3.23 -0.85 16.25
N ILE A 112 1.94 -0.62 15.99
CA ILE A 112 1.11 0.20 16.89
C ILE A 112 0.69 -0.57 18.13
N ALA A 113 0.36 -1.86 17.98
CA ALA A 113 -0.06 -2.69 19.10
C ALA A 113 1.06 -2.88 20.15
N ASP A 114 2.32 -2.96 19.72
CA ASP A 114 3.49 -3.03 20.61
C ASP A 114 3.79 -1.71 21.34
N GLU A 115 3.35 -0.57 20.78
CA GLU A 115 3.58 0.77 21.34
C GLU A 115 2.42 1.26 22.24
N SER A 116 1.46 0.38 22.56
CA SER A 116 0.24 0.68 23.36
C SER A 116 0.29 0.12 24.79
#